data_AF-A0A382W2Z1-F1
#
_entry.id   AF-A0A382W2Z1-F1
#
_cell.length_a   1.000
_cell.length_b   1.000
_cell.length_c   1.000
_cell.angle_alpha   90.00
_cell.angle_beta   90.00
_cell.angle_gamma   90.00
#
_symmetry.space_group_name_H-M   'P 1'
#
loop_
_entity.id
_entity.type
_entity.pdbx_description
1 polymer ?
#
loop_
_entity_poly.entity_id
_entity_poly.type
_entity_poly.pdbx_seq_one_letter_code
_entity_poly.pdbx_strand_id
1 'polypeptide(L)'
;MMQNSGLGYCLNAFTSLNLIYKIPVLVIMSWRGFQGKDAPEHIIMGEINEDLLKTAGMEYALISRGNQDAVLDQACKKIKEENIPFTLLVQKGLFDERH
;
A
#
# COMPACT_ATOMS: atom_id res chain seq x y z
N MET A 1 2.69 -8.70 -4.23
CA MET A 1 2.58 -8.24 -2.82
C MET A 1 3.95 -7.74 -2.40
N MET A 2 4.02 -6.60 -1.71
CA MET A 2 5.27 -6.00 -1.22
C MET A 2 5.15 -5.59 0.24
N GLN A 3 6.27 -5.27 0.89
CA GLN A 3 6.27 -4.61 2.20
C GLN A 3 6.37 -3.09 2.03
N ASN A 4 6.02 -2.31 3.05
CA ASN A 4 6.21 -0.85 3.06
C ASN A 4 7.68 -0.42 2.92
N SER A 5 8.65 -1.25 3.31
CA SER A 5 10.07 -1.01 2.98
C SER A 5 10.33 -1.01 1.47
N GLY A 6 9.65 -1.89 0.73
CA GLY A 6 9.71 -1.93 -0.73
C GLY A 6 9.17 -0.67 -1.39
N LEU A 7 8.27 0.09 -0.73
CA LEU A 7 7.75 1.35 -1.27
C LEU A 7 8.89 2.37 -1.44
N GLY A 8 9.81 2.42 -0.47
CA GLY A 8 10.99 3.27 -0.55
C GLY A 8 11.86 2.96 -1.78
N TYR A 9 12.04 1.67 -2.11
CA TYR A 9 12.80 1.25 -3.29
C TYR A 9 12.05 1.53 -4.60
N CYS A 10 10.74 1.33 -4.62
CA CYS A 10 9.93 1.45 -5.84
C CYS A 10 9.40 2.86 -6.08
N LEU A 11 9.67 3.83 -5.20
CA LEU A 11 9.12 5.17 -5.29
C LEU A 11 9.42 5.80 -6.66
N ASN A 12 10.66 5.70 -7.13
CA ASN A 12 11.03 6.20 -8.45
C ASN A 12 10.27 5.52 -9.59
N ALA A 13 9.98 4.21 -9.50
CA ALA A 13 9.20 3.52 -10.52
C ALA A 13 7.75 4.04 -10.56
N PHE A 14 7.12 4.24 -9.39
CA PHE A 14 5.77 4.80 -9.35
C PHE A 14 5.73 6.24 -9.87
N THR A 15 6.68 7.08 -9.48
CA THR A 15 6.69 8.50 -9.83
C THR A 15 7.16 8.78 -11.26
N SER A 16 8.04 7.95 -11.83
CA SER A 16 8.56 8.14 -13.20
C SER A 16 7.80 7.34 -14.27
N LEU A 17 7.03 6.31 -13.88
CA LEU A 17 6.29 5.46 -14.82
C LEU A 17 4.78 5.48 -14.52
N ASN A 18 4.35 4.88 -13.42
CA ASN A 18 2.93 4.62 -13.22
C ASN A 18 2.07 5.88 -13.12
N LEU A 19 2.53 6.89 -12.37
CA LEU A 19 1.77 8.11 -12.14
C LEU A 19 1.76 9.04 -13.37
N ILE A 20 2.86 9.06 -14.14
CA ILE A 20 2.99 9.85 -15.37
C ILE A 20 2.15 9.26 -16.48
N TYR A 21 2.31 7.97 -16.74
CA TYR A 21 1.66 7.28 -17.86
C TYR A 21 0.28 6.73 -17.50
N LYS A 22 -0.21 7.03 -16.29
CA LYS A 22 -1.53 6.58 -15.81
C LYS A 22 -1.70 5.07 -16.00
N ILE A 23 -0.72 4.30 -15.52
CA ILE A 23 -0.74 2.84 -15.61
C ILE A 23 -1.50 2.29 -14.39
N PRO A 24 -2.68 1.66 -14.60
CA PRO A 24 -3.49 1.12 -13.51
C PRO A 24 -2.80 -0.08 -12.87
N VAL A 25 -2.44 0.03 -11.59
CA VAL A 25 -1.85 -1.07 -10.81
C VAL A 25 -2.49 -1.16 -9.45
N LEU A 26 -2.91 -2.36 -9.07
CA LEU A 26 -3.29 -2.67 -7.69
C LEU A 26 -2.04 -3.08 -6.91
N VAL A 27 -1.68 -2.29 -5.90
CA VAL A 27 -0.55 -2.57 -5.02
C VAL A 27 -1.07 -3.18 -3.73
N ILE A 28 -0.73 -4.44 -3.45
CA ILE A 28 -0.99 -5.05 -2.15
C ILE A 28 0.27 -4.95 -1.31
N MET A 29 0.21 -4.19 -0.21
CA MET A 29 1.35 -3.85 0.62
C MET A 29 1.11 -4.19 2.07
N SER A 30 1.98 -5.01 2.67
CA SER A 30 1.93 -5.28 4.12
C SER A 30 2.52 -4.13 4.93
N TRP A 31 1.87 -3.77 6.03
CA TRP A 31 2.31 -2.72 6.93
C TRP A 31 3.15 -3.29 8.08
N ARG A 32 4.48 -3.27 7.91
CA ARG A 32 5.46 -3.60 8.97
C ARG A 32 5.66 -2.40 9.88
N GLY A 33 5.88 -2.64 11.17
CA GLY A 33 5.99 -1.57 12.18
C GLY A 33 4.66 -0.98 12.65
N PHE A 34 3.52 -1.46 12.15
CA PHE A 34 2.20 -1.03 12.62
C PHE A 34 2.06 -1.23 14.14
N GLN A 35 1.64 -0.18 14.86
CA GLN A 35 1.52 -0.16 16.33
C GLN A 35 2.83 -0.45 17.09
N GLY A 36 3.99 -0.26 16.46
CA GLY A 36 5.30 -0.34 17.13
C GLY A 36 5.74 -1.76 17.55
N LYS A 37 5.10 -2.81 17.03
CA LYS A 37 5.44 -4.21 17.34
C LYS A 37 6.20 -4.87 16.19
N ASP A 38 7.44 -4.44 15.96
CA ASP A 38 8.31 -4.98 14.93
C ASP A 38 9.79 -4.60 15.19
N ALA A 39 10.71 -5.02 14.31
CA ALA A 39 12.11 -4.60 14.36
C ALA A 39 12.25 -3.06 14.24
N PRO A 40 13.27 -2.42 14.87
CA PRO A 40 13.41 -0.96 14.90
C PRO A 40 13.33 -0.27 13.52
N GLU A 41 13.94 -0.86 12.51
CA GLU A 41 13.92 -0.39 11.13
C GLU A 41 12.51 -0.41 10.51
N HIS A 42 11.68 -1.37 10.89
CA HIS A 42 10.30 -1.47 10.43
C HIS A 42 9.41 -0.44 11.12
N ILE A 43 9.68 -0.09 12.38
CA ILE A 43 8.90 0.92 13.12
C ILE A 43 9.03 2.28 12.42
N ILE A 44 10.26 2.69 12.09
CA ILE A 44 10.53 3.97 11.41
C ILE A 44 9.77 4.04 10.08
N MET A 45 9.86 3.00 9.24
CA MET A 45 9.13 2.96 7.97
C MET A 45 7.62 2.79 8.15
N GLY A 46 7.19 2.17 9.24
CA GLY A 46 5.79 1.97 9.58
C GLY A 46 5.09 3.27 9.95
N GLU A 47 5.78 4.15 10.69
CA GLU A 47 5.26 5.46 11.13
C GLU A 47 5.04 6.42 9.96
N ILE A 48 5.94 6.46 8.98
CA ILE A 48 5.86 7.38 7.84
C ILE A 48 5.11 6.81 6.62
N ASN A 49 4.61 5.57 6.69
CA ASN A 49 4.11 4.84 5.52
C ASN A 49 2.94 5.56 4.81
N GLU A 50 1.95 6.01 5.57
CA GLU A 50 0.80 6.74 5.03
C GLU A 50 1.20 8.11 4.46
N ASP A 51 2.12 8.79 5.14
CA ASP A 51 2.65 10.08 4.69
C ASP A 51 3.45 9.94 3.38
N LEU A 52 4.22 8.86 3.22
CA LEU A 52 4.93 8.56 1.98
C LEU A 52 3.94 8.35 0.82
N LEU A 53 2.91 7.53 1.01
CA LEU A 53 1.88 7.30 -0.01
C LEU A 53 1.17 8.59 -0.39
N LYS A 54 0.75 9.36 0.60
CA LYS A 54 0.08 10.66 0.41
C LYS A 54 0.99 11.65 -0.33
N THR A 55 2.26 11.75 0.07
CA THR A 55 3.25 12.65 -0.55
C THR A 55 3.53 12.24 -1.99
N ALA A 56 3.58 10.94 -2.27
CA ALA A 56 3.76 10.41 -3.62
C ALA A 56 2.51 10.56 -4.51
N GLY A 57 1.37 10.99 -3.97
CA GLY A 57 0.10 11.04 -4.69
C GLY A 57 -0.48 9.66 -4.99
N MET A 58 -0.13 8.66 -4.17
CA MET A 58 -0.63 7.30 -4.28
C MET A 58 -1.79 7.09 -3.32
N GLU A 59 -2.99 6.86 -3.86
CA GLU A 59 -4.17 6.57 -3.05
C GLU A 59 -4.05 5.20 -2.37
N TYR A 60 -4.67 5.08 -1.19
CA TYR A 60 -4.69 3.82 -0.46
C TYR A 60 -5.97 3.59 0.35
N ALA A 61 -6.20 2.34 0.72
CA ALA A 61 -7.18 1.93 1.72
C ALA A 61 -6.60 0.86 2.64
N LEU A 62 -7.08 0.82 3.89
CA LEU A 62 -6.70 -0.20 4.86
C LEU A 62 -7.59 -1.43 4.72
N ILE A 63 -6.97 -2.58 4.49
CA ILE A 63 -7.67 -3.87 4.51
C ILE A 63 -7.53 -4.53 5.88
N SER A 64 -8.67 -4.91 6.44
CA SER A 64 -8.84 -5.54 7.74
C SER A 64 -9.85 -6.68 7.65
N ARG A 65 -9.98 -7.48 8.73
CA ARG A 65 -10.97 -8.56 8.74
C ARG A 65 -12.37 -7.95 8.75
N GLY A 66 -13.19 -8.29 7.76
CA GLY A 66 -14.58 -7.86 7.64
C GLY A 66 -14.81 -6.70 6.67
N ASN A 67 -13.77 -6.14 6.04
CA ASN A 67 -13.93 -5.08 5.04
C ASN A 67 -13.36 -5.43 3.65
N GLN A 68 -12.91 -6.67 3.43
CA GLN A 68 -12.13 -7.04 2.25
C GLN A 68 -12.85 -6.76 0.94
N ASP A 69 -14.12 -7.17 0.83
CA ASP A 69 -14.90 -6.97 -0.40
C ASP A 69 -15.11 -5.48 -0.69
N ALA A 70 -15.45 -4.69 0.34
CA ALA A 70 -15.68 -3.26 0.19
C ALA A 70 -14.42 -2.50 -0.26
N VAL A 71 -13.24 -2.83 0.29
CA VAL A 71 -11.99 -2.16 -0.11
C VAL A 71 -11.49 -2.63 -1.47
N LEU A 72 -11.76 -3.88 -1.86
CA LEU A 72 -11.48 -4.39 -3.20
C LEU A 72 -12.36 -3.69 -4.24
N ASP A 73 -13.65 -3.53 -3.96
CA ASP A 73 -14.57 -2.78 -4.83
C ASP A 73 -14.14 -1.32 -4.97
N GLN A 74 -13.78 -0.67 -3.86
CA GLN A 74 -13.23 0.68 -3.87
C GLN A 74 -11.97 0.77 -4.76
N ALA A 75 -11.01 -0.13 -4.57
CA ALA A 75 -9.78 -0.14 -5.34
C ALA A 75 -10.04 -0.38 -6.83
N CYS A 76 -10.89 -1.35 -7.17
CA CYS A 76 -11.27 -1.63 -8.54
C CYS A 76 -11.96 -0.45 -9.21
N LYS A 77 -12.86 0.24 -8.50
CA LYS A 77 -13.52 1.45 -9.00
C LYS A 77 -12.49 2.56 -9.27
N LYS A 78 -11.66 2.87 -8.28
CA LYS A 78 -10.63 3.91 -8.37
C LYS A 78 -9.64 3.68 -9.51
N ILE A 79 -9.11 2.46 -9.61
CA ILE A 79 -8.17 2.09 -10.69
C ILE A 79 -8.82 2.26 -12.06
N LYS A 80 -10.09 1.86 -12.23
CA LYS A 80 -10.82 1.96 -13.51
C LYS A 80 -11.17 3.40 -13.88
N GLU A 81 -11.57 4.21 -12.92
CA GLU A 81 -12.02 5.59 -13.16
C GLU A 81 -10.85 6.55 -13.34
N GLU A 82 -9.78 6.40 -12.55
CA GLU A 82 -8.70 7.39 -12.47
C GLU A 82 -7.41 6.94 -13.18
N ASN A 83 -7.31 5.67 -13.57
CA ASN A 83 -6.13 5.07 -14.20
C ASN A 83 -4.82 5.35 -13.44
N ILE A 84 -4.88 5.40 -12.12
CA ILE A 84 -3.70 5.57 -11.26
C ILE A 84 -3.52 4.34 -10.37
N PRO A 85 -2.30 4.10 -9.85
CA PRO A 85 -2.07 3.06 -8.86
C PRO A 85 -2.94 3.25 -7.62
N PHE A 86 -3.46 2.15 -7.08
CA PHE A 86 -4.17 2.14 -5.81
C PHE A 86 -3.56 1.11 -4.86
N THR A 87 -3.33 1.51 -3.62
CA THR A 87 -2.65 0.67 -2.63
C THR A 87 -3.61 0.12 -1.59
N LEU A 88 -3.65 -1.20 -1.44
CA LEU A 88 -4.27 -1.87 -0.30
C LEU A 88 -3.21 -2.12 0.76
N LEU A 89 -3.30 -1.38 1.86
CA LEU A 89 -2.43 -1.51 3.02
C LEU A 89 -2.98 -2.56 3.97
N VAL A 90 -2.20 -3.61 4.17
CA VAL A 90 -2.58 -4.79 4.93
C VAL A 90 -1.98 -4.74 6.31
N GLN A 91 -2.84 -4.70 7.32
CA GLN A 91 -2.41 -4.81 8.72
C GLN A 91 -1.90 -6.22 9.03
N LYS A 92 -0.96 -6.31 9.98
CA LYS A 92 -0.42 -7.59 10.45
C LYS A 92 -1.56 -8.50 10.97
N GLY A 93 -1.52 -9.78 10.62
CA GLY A 93 -2.51 -10.79 11.06
C GLY A 93 -3.73 -10.97 10.15
N LEU A 94 -3.81 -10.23 9.02
CA LEU A 94 -4.84 -10.45 8.02
C LEU A 94 -4.54 -11.67 7.12
N PHE A 95 -3.31 -11.77 6.63
CA PHE A 95 -2.82 -12.95 5.91
C PHE A 95 -2.09 -13.86 6.90
N ASP A 96 -2.33 -15.17 6.78
CA ASP A 96 -1.69 -16.19 7.61
C ASP A 96 -0.18 -16.17 7.35
N GLU A 97 0.66 -16.14 8.39
CA GLU A 97 2.14 -16.07 8.28
C GLU A 97 2.75 -17.38 7.73
N ARG A 98 1.93 -18.27 7.19
CA ARG A 98 2.38 -19.46 6.46
C ARG A 98 2.70 -19.08 5.02
N HIS A 99 3.85 -18.45 4.79
CA HIS A 99 4.69 -18.54 3.58
C HIS A 99 6.07 -17.95 3.87
#